data_AF-A0A2A6RPD0-F1
#
_entry.id   AF-A0A2A6RPD0-F1
#
_cell.length_a   1.000
_cell.length_b   1.000
_cell.length_c   1.000
_cell.angle_alpha   90.00
_cell.angle_beta   90.00
_cell.angle_gamma   90.00
#
_symmetry.space_group_name_H-M   'P 1'
#
loop_
_entity.id
_entity.type
_entity.pdbx_description
1 polymer ?
#
loop_
_entity_poly.entity_id
_entity_poly.type
_entity_poly.pdbx_seq_one_letter_code
_entity_poly.pdbx_strand_id
1 'polypeptide(L)'
;MTDIDIQELGIPELERLRDAVNQRLLQLRYSNRHTLPELLRMLEELKGVLNDQGKQWRSLERWQWMDGQIRFWLNPTDQVQYQSGWYTIDELLQWSYNAGPVIVRDEEFDDDGETWTEVDGVRIRWLPDGTMLRESL
;
A
#
# COMPACT_ATOMS: atom_id res chain seq x y z
N MET A 1 -5.39 -16.65 -26.30
CA MET A 1 -4.46 -15.81 -25.53
C MET A 1 -3.18 -15.76 -26.34
N THR A 2 -2.77 -14.57 -26.76
CA THR A 2 -1.54 -14.38 -27.52
C THR A 2 -0.40 -14.31 -26.52
N ASP A 3 0.53 -15.26 -26.57
CA ASP A 3 1.72 -15.24 -25.73
C ASP A 3 2.70 -14.20 -26.30
N ILE A 4 3.20 -13.30 -25.46
CA ILE A 4 4.20 -12.31 -25.85
C ILE A 4 5.51 -12.80 -25.25
N ASP A 5 6.44 -13.25 -26.10
CA ASP A 5 7.78 -13.62 -25.65
C ASP A 5 8.62 -12.36 -25.45
N ILE A 6 8.82 -12.00 -24.18
CA ILE A 6 9.55 -10.79 -23.76
C ILE A 6 11.06 -10.94 -24.01
N GLN A 7 11.58 -12.17 -24.08
CA GLN A 7 13.02 -12.44 -24.19
C GLN A 7 13.57 -12.14 -25.60
N GLU A 8 12.70 -12.09 -26.60
CA GLU A 8 13.07 -11.80 -27.99
C GLU A 8 12.86 -10.33 -28.39
N LEU A 9 12.31 -9.50 -27.49
CA LEU A 9 12.03 -8.09 -27.78
C LEU A 9 13.28 -7.21 -27.64
N GLY A 10 13.51 -6.36 -28.63
CA GLY A 10 14.51 -5.30 -28.53
C GLY A 10 14.06 -4.19 -27.60
N ILE A 11 15.00 -3.36 -27.16
CA ILE A 11 14.74 -2.22 -26.25
C ILE A 11 13.57 -1.33 -26.74
N PRO A 12 13.47 -0.95 -28.05
CA PRO A 12 12.37 -0.13 -28.52
C PRO A 12 11.00 -0.85 -28.52
N GLU A 13 10.97 -2.19 -28.64
CA GLU A 13 9.73 -2.96 -28.45
C GLU A 13 9.34 -3.03 -26.98
N LEU A 14 10.31 -3.22 -26.08
CA LEU A 14 10.08 -3.27 -24.63
C LEU A 14 9.55 -1.94 -24.10
N GLU A 15 10.07 -0.81 -24.58
CA GLU A 15 9.55 0.52 -24.22
C GLU A 15 8.11 0.71 -24.70
N ARG A 16 7.80 0.30 -25.94
CA ARG A 16 6.42 0.33 -26.47
C ARG A 16 5.48 -0.57 -25.67
N LEU A 17 5.94 -1.76 -25.27
CA LEU A 17 5.17 -2.67 -24.44
C LEU A 17 4.91 -2.08 -23.05
N ARG A 18 5.95 -1.51 -22.41
CA ARG A 18 5.83 -0.80 -21.13
C ARG A 18 4.80 0.31 -21.22
N ASP A 19 4.88 1.14 -22.26
CA ASP A 19 3.99 2.29 -22.42
C ASP A 19 2.56 1.85 -22.72
N ALA A 20 2.37 0.79 -23.52
CA ALA A 20 1.05 0.20 -23.80
C ALA A 20 0.44 -0.45 -22.54
N VAL A 21 1.23 -1.17 -21.75
CA VAL A 21 0.79 -1.75 -20.47
C VAL A 21 0.44 -0.63 -19.49
N ASN A 22 1.26 0.41 -19.38
CA ASN A 22 0.97 1.57 -18.55
C ASN A 22 -0.32 2.25 -18.97
N GLN A 23 -0.53 2.50 -20.27
CA GLN A 23 -1.79 3.06 -20.78
C GLN A 23 -2.98 2.14 -20.53
N ARG A 24 -2.82 0.82 -20.66
CA ARG A 24 -3.89 -0.14 -20.39
C ARG A 24 -4.22 -0.22 -18.91
N LEU A 25 -3.22 -0.21 -18.03
CA LEU A 25 -3.39 -0.15 -16.59
C LEU A 25 -4.05 1.15 -16.15
N LEU A 26 -3.66 2.28 -16.75
CA LEU A 26 -4.33 3.56 -16.54
C LEU A 26 -5.78 3.45 -17.01
N GLN A 27 -6.04 2.98 -18.22
CA GLN A 27 -7.40 2.80 -18.73
C GLN A 27 -8.24 1.89 -17.84
N LEU A 28 -7.70 0.77 -17.35
CA LEU A 28 -8.40 -0.14 -16.44
C LEU A 28 -8.69 0.52 -15.09
N ARG A 29 -7.73 1.25 -14.53
CA ARG A 29 -7.94 2.06 -13.31
C ARG A 29 -9.02 3.14 -13.53
N TYR A 30 -9.02 3.82 -14.67
CA TYR A 30 -10.00 4.85 -15.02
C TYR A 30 -11.33 4.29 -15.58
N SER A 31 -11.41 2.98 -15.85
CA SER A 31 -12.62 2.32 -16.35
C SER A 31 -13.52 1.83 -15.21
N ASN A 32 -13.01 1.70 -13.98
CA ASN A 32 -13.83 1.54 -12.78
C ASN A 32 -14.42 2.90 -12.35
N ARG A 33 -15.40 3.34 -13.14
CA ARG A 33 -16.07 4.63 -13.06
C ARG A 33 -17.14 4.63 -11.97
N HIS A 34 -16.75 4.91 -10.75
CA HIS A 34 -17.69 5.61 -9.86
C HIS A 34 -17.38 7.10 -9.96
N THR A 35 -18.37 7.87 -10.39
CA THR A 35 -18.33 9.32 -10.32
C THR A 35 -18.21 9.76 -8.86
N LEU A 36 -17.68 10.97 -8.61
CA LEU A 36 -17.59 11.50 -7.23
C LEU A 36 -18.94 11.42 -6.48
N PRO A 37 -20.10 11.79 -7.06
CA PRO A 37 -21.39 11.61 -6.39
C PRO A 37 -21.71 10.15 -6.02
N GLU A 38 -21.37 9.19 -6.87
CA GLU A 38 -21.56 7.75 -6.57
C GLU A 38 -20.64 7.30 -5.44
N LEU A 39 -19.38 7.70 -5.46
CA LEU A 39 -18.42 7.40 -4.39
C LEU A 39 -18.85 8.00 -3.05
N LEU A 40 -19.37 9.24 -3.06
CA LEU A 40 -19.90 9.88 -1.86
C LEU A 40 -21.14 9.14 -1.33
N ARG A 41 -22.05 8.68 -2.21
CA ARG A 41 -23.19 7.86 -1.79
C ARG A 41 -22.74 6.53 -1.18
N MET A 42 -21.79 5.85 -1.82
CA MET A 42 -21.20 4.61 -1.30
C MET A 42 -20.49 4.84 0.04
N LEU A 43 -19.82 5.97 0.21
CA LEU A 43 -19.19 6.36 1.46
C LEU A 43 -20.22 6.50 2.59
N GLU A 44 -21.35 7.17 2.34
CA GLU A 44 -22.41 7.31 3.33
C GLU A 44 -23.03 5.97 3.72
N GLU A 45 -23.26 5.09 2.75
CA GLU A 45 -23.71 3.71 3.01
C GLU A 45 -22.68 2.93 3.84
N LEU A 46 -21.40 3.06 3.49
CA LEU A 46 -20.30 2.40 4.19
C LEU A 46 -20.12 2.92 5.62
N LYS A 47 -20.31 4.22 5.88
CA LYS A 47 -20.31 4.76 7.25
C LYS A 47 -21.35 4.04 8.13
N GLY A 48 -22.53 3.74 7.61
CA GLY A 48 -23.54 2.94 8.31
C GLY A 48 -23.00 1.56 8.69
N VAL A 49 -22.45 0.84 7.70
CA VAL A 49 -21.87 -0.51 7.90
C VAL A 49 -20.72 -0.50 8.91
N LEU A 50 -19.81 0.47 8.82
CA LEU A 50 -18.67 0.58 9.73
C LEU A 50 -19.15 0.87 11.17
N ASN A 51 -20.17 1.71 11.33
CA ASN A 51 -20.75 2.00 12.64
C ASN A 51 -21.47 0.79 13.24
N ASP A 52 -22.19 0.02 12.42
CA ASP A 52 -22.84 -1.24 12.85
C ASP A 52 -21.82 -2.29 13.29
N GLN A 53 -20.61 -2.24 12.74
CA GLN A 53 -19.48 -3.09 13.14
C GLN A 53 -18.67 -2.54 14.32
N GLY A 54 -19.09 -1.42 14.91
CA GLY A 54 -18.40 -0.77 16.04
C GLY A 54 -17.08 -0.09 15.67
N LYS A 55 -16.79 0.11 14.38
CA LYS A 55 -15.61 0.86 13.93
C LYS A 55 -15.88 2.35 14.10
N GLN A 56 -14.91 3.07 14.65
CA GLN A 56 -15.03 4.50 14.91
C GLN A 56 -13.91 5.27 14.22
N TRP A 57 -14.25 6.47 13.73
CA TRP A 57 -13.31 7.39 13.10
C TRP A 57 -13.58 8.82 13.55
N ARG A 58 -12.51 9.62 13.57
CA ARG A 58 -12.56 11.07 13.78
C ARG A 58 -12.78 11.83 12.48
N SER A 59 -12.42 11.24 11.33
CA SER A 59 -12.59 11.87 10.01
C SER A 59 -12.74 10.81 8.92
N LEU A 60 -13.73 11.02 8.05
CA LEU A 60 -13.98 10.22 6.85
C LEU A 60 -14.81 11.01 5.82
N GLU A 61 -14.50 12.29 5.61
CA GLU A 61 -15.26 13.18 4.71
C GLU A 61 -14.37 13.94 3.73
N ARG A 62 -13.08 14.03 4.02
CA ARG A 62 -12.11 14.67 3.14
C ARG A 62 -11.76 13.69 2.04
N TRP A 63 -11.79 14.15 0.80
CA TRP A 63 -11.39 13.37 -0.35
C TRP A 63 -10.38 14.14 -1.20
N GLN A 64 -9.53 13.42 -1.91
CA GLN A 64 -8.53 13.97 -2.82
C GLN A 64 -8.40 13.08 -4.05
N TRP A 65 -8.16 13.70 -5.20
CA TRP A 65 -7.75 12.98 -6.40
C TRP A 65 -6.25 12.66 -6.32
N MET A 66 -5.90 11.37 -6.28
CA MET A 66 -4.51 10.90 -6.21
C MET A 66 -4.37 9.52 -6.86
N ASP A 67 -3.21 9.24 -7.46
CA ASP A 67 -2.94 7.99 -8.18
C ASP A 67 -3.98 7.61 -9.25
N GLY A 68 -4.65 8.61 -9.82
CA GLY A 68 -5.69 8.42 -10.83
C GLY A 68 -7.06 7.98 -10.28
N GLN A 69 -7.30 8.08 -8.98
CA GLN A 69 -8.59 7.77 -8.38
C GLN A 69 -8.92 8.73 -7.22
N ILE A 70 -10.19 8.73 -6.80
CA ILE A 70 -10.60 9.48 -5.60
C ILE A 70 -10.32 8.61 -4.39
N ARG A 71 -9.59 9.19 -3.42
CA ARG A 71 -9.37 8.59 -2.11
C ARG A 71 -9.98 9.46 -1.01
N PHE A 72 -10.33 8.83 0.09
CA PHE A 72 -10.93 9.42 1.28
C PHE A 72 -9.93 9.32 2.43
N TRP A 73 -9.78 10.44 3.16
CA TRP A 73 -8.95 10.47 4.36
C TRP A 73 -9.69 9.79 5.50
N LEU A 74 -9.14 8.69 5.98
CA LEU A 74 -9.59 8.02 7.20
C LEU A 74 -8.66 8.39 8.35
N ASN A 75 -9.27 8.80 9.47
CA ASN A 75 -8.60 8.87 10.76
C ASN A 75 -9.36 8.02 11.76
N PRO A 76 -8.97 6.75 11.99
CA PRO A 76 -9.64 5.87 12.94
C PRO A 76 -9.42 6.35 14.39
N THR A 77 -10.38 6.07 15.27
CA THR A 77 -10.25 6.40 16.69
C THR A 77 -9.22 5.49 17.38
N ASP A 78 -9.21 4.21 17.00
CA ASP A 78 -8.21 3.24 17.42
C ASP A 78 -7.04 3.25 16.45
N GLN A 79 -6.01 4.02 16.79
CA GLN A 79 -4.78 4.13 15.99
C GLN A 79 -3.75 3.04 16.32
N VAL A 80 -4.05 2.15 17.29
CA VAL A 80 -3.20 1.00 17.60
C VAL A 80 -3.47 -0.10 16.58
N GLN A 81 -4.74 -0.34 16.27
CA GLN A 81 -5.16 -1.39 15.34
C GLN A 81 -5.25 -0.92 13.89
N TYR A 82 -5.43 0.39 13.65
CA TYR A 82 -5.74 0.92 12.34
C TYR A 82 -4.89 2.13 11.95
N GLN A 83 -4.48 2.17 10.69
CA GLN A 83 -3.65 3.22 10.13
C GLN A 83 -4.49 4.38 9.58
N SER A 84 -4.09 5.61 9.91
CA SER A 84 -4.64 6.81 9.27
C SER A 84 -4.05 6.99 7.87
N GLY A 85 -4.86 7.39 6.89
CA GLY A 85 -4.38 7.50 5.52
C GLY A 85 -5.46 7.81 4.50
N TRP A 86 -5.03 7.82 3.23
CA TRP A 86 -5.90 8.00 2.09
C TRP A 86 -6.28 6.64 1.49
N TYR A 87 -7.56 6.31 1.55
CA TYR A 87 -8.08 5.02 1.12
C TYR A 87 -9.18 5.19 0.07
N THR A 88 -9.21 4.28 -0.88
CA THR A 88 -10.34 4.13 -1.82
C THR A 88 -11.58 3.59 -1.11
N ILE A 89 -12.74 3.71 -1.75
CA ILE A 89 -13.97 3.08 -1.25
C ILE A 89 -13.80 1.57 -1.11
N ASP A 90 -13.11 0.91 -2.05
CA ASP A 90 -12.86 -0.53 -1.98
C ASP A 90 -11.99 -0.91 -0.77
N GLU A 91 -10.95 -0.14 -0.47
CA GLU A 91 -10.09 -0.39 0.71
C GLU A 91 -10.85 -0.15 2.01
N LEU A 92 -11.73 0.85 2.07
CA LEU A 92 -12.61 1.09 3.23
C LEU A 92 -13.67 -0.01 3.37
N LEU A 93 -14.17 -0.53 2.25
CA LEU A 93 -15.09 -1.67 2.24
C LEU A 93 -14.37 -2.94 2.72
N GLN A 94 -13.13 -3.20 2.29
CA GLN A 94 -12.30 -4.27 2.85
C GLN A 94 -12.09 -4.10 4.35
N TRP A 95 -11.88 -2.87 4.82
CA TRP A 95 -11.78 -2.61 6.25
C TRP A 95 -13.05 -3.02 6.99
N SER A 96 -14.25 -2.83 6.41
CA SER A 96 -15.50 -3.36 7.00
C SER A 96 -15.48 -4.90 7.14
N TYR A 97 -14.76 -5.60 6.29
CA TYR A 97 -14.57 -7.05 6.39
C TYR A 97 -13.36 -7.46 7.23
N ASN A 98 -12.80 -6.54 8.02
CA ASN A 98 -11.55 -6.74 8.77
C ASN A 98 -10.38 -7.19 7.87
N ALA A 99 -10.30 -6.58 6.69
CA ALA A 99 -9.23 -6.80 5.73
C ALA A 99 -8.69 -5.48 5.18
N GLY A 100 -7.66 -5.57 4.34
CA GLY A 100 -7.15 -4.43 3.58
C GLY A 100 -6.10 -3.59 4.32
N PRO A 101 -5.67 -2.48 3.70
CA PRO A 101 -4.50 -1.72 4.12
C PRO A 101 -4.76 -0.80 5.34
N VAL A 102 -6.01 -0.68 5.78
CA VAL A 102 -6.36 0.10 6.98
C VAL A 102 -5.88 -0.59 8.25
N ILE A 103 -5.74 -1.91 8.25
CA ILE A 103 -5.30 -2.68 9.40
C ILE A 103 -3.79 -2.61 9.49
N VAL A 104 -3.28 -2.21 10.65
CA VAL A 104 -1.85 -2.33 10.95
C VAL A 104 -1.54 -3.81 10.99
N ARG A 105 -0.82 -4.32 9.98
CA ARG A 105 -0.28 -5.67 10.02
C ARG A 105 0.93 -5.61 10.95
N ASP A 106 0.95 -6.47 11.96
CA ASP A 106 2.16 -6.80 12.71
C ASP A 106 3.12 -7.59 11.80
N GLU A 107 3.66 -6.96 10.76
CA GLU A 107 4.81 -7.46 10.01
C GLU A 107 6.01 -6.58 10.39
N GLU A 108 6.46 -6.73 11.65
CA GLU A 108 7.86 -6.57 12.11
C GLU A 108 8.00 -7.07 13.58
N PHE A 109 7.62 -8.31 13.83
CA PHE A 109 8.58 -9.27 14.40
C PHE A 109 8.93 -10.23 13.26
N ASP A 110 9.47 -9.69 12.18
CA ASP A 110 10.43 -10.44 11.39
C ASP A 110 11.66 -10.60 12.29
N ASP A 111 11.65 -11.69 13.07
CA ASP A 111 12.88 -12.30 13.60
C ASP A 111 13.65 -12.85 12.39
N ASP A 112 14.16 -11.95 11.57
CA ASP A 112 15.11 -12.22 10.51
C ASP A 112 16.47 -12.51 11.13
N GLY A 113 16.55 -13.46 12.09
CA GLY A 113 17.80 -14.01 12.61
C GLY A 113 18.93 -13.00 12.85
N GLU A 114 18.60 -11.78 13.31
CA GLU A 114 19.58 -10.72 13.50
C GLU A 114 20.49 -11.14 14.65
N THR A 115 21.65 -11.70 14.30
CA THR A 115 22.61 -12.23 15.26
C THR A 115 23.28 -11.07 15.99
N TRP A 116 22.64 -10.58 17.05
CA TRP A 116 23.25 -9.67 18.01
C TRP A 116 24.37 -10.43 18.74
N THR A 117 25.62 -10.08 18.47
CA THR A 117 26.76 -10.65 19.21
C THR A 117 27.08 -9.78 20.42
N GLU A 118 27.14 -10.39 21.61
CA GLU A 118 27.58 -9.73 22.83
C GLU A 118 29.10 -9.87 22.96
N VAL A 119 29.81 -8.74 22.99
CA VAL A 119 31.26 -8.69 23.24
C VAL A 119 31.50 -7.68 24.36
N ASP A 120 32.11 -8.12 25.46
CA ASP A 120 32.47 -7.30 26.63
C ASP A 120 31.35 -6.38 27.15
N GLY A 121 30.11 -6.87 27.20
CA GLY A 121 28.95 -6.15 27.75
C GLY A 121 28.38 -5.05 26.85
N VAL A 122 28.80 -4.98 25.58
CA VAL A 122 28.28 -4.03 24.59
C VAL A 122 27.58 -4.80 23.47
N ARG A 123 26.34 -4.39 23.14
CA ARG A 123 25.58 -4.93 22.00
C ARG A 123 26.00 -4.24 20.72
N ILE A 124 26.63 -4.97 19.81
CA ILE A 124 27.14 -4.44 18.54
C ILE A 124 26.29 -4.96 17.39
N ARG A 125 25.81 -4.03 16.55
CA ARG A 125 25.18 -4.34 15.26
C ARG A 125 26.23 -4.21 14.17
N TRP A 126 26.55 -5.31 13.50
CA TRP A 126 27.43 -5.29 12.33
C TRP A 126 26.63 -4.91 11.10
N LEU A 127 27.02 -3.84 10.40
CA LEU A 127 26.43 -3.48 9.12
C LEU A 127 26.97 -4.41 8.03
N PRO A 128 26.14 -4.82 7.04
CA PRO A 128 26.60 -5.63 5.91
C PRO A 128 27.65 -4.85 5.13
N ASP A 129 28.74 -5.56 4.85
CA ASP A 129 30.09 -5.07 4.65
C ASP A 129 30.28 -4.15 3.42
N GLY A 130 31.11 -3.13 3.58
CA GLY A 130 31.49 -2.23 2.50
C GLY A 130 32.61 -1.24 2.82
N THR A 131 33.06 -1.12 4.08
CA THR A 131 33.99 -0.06 4.49
C THR A 131 35.22 -0.52 5.28
N MET A 132 35.57 -1.80 5.26
CA MET A 132 36.78 -2.31 5.91
C MET A 132 37.77 -2.98 4.94
N LEU A 133 38.10 -2.31 3.83
CA LEU A 133 39.41 -2.50 3.19
C LEU A 133 40.40 -1.51 3.83
N ARG A 134 40.94 -1.88 4.99
CA ARG A 134 42.23 -1.34 5.42
C ARG A 134 43.30 -2.09 4.63
N GLU A 135 43.79 -1.47 3.56
CA GLU A 135 45.05 -1.88 2.94
C GLU A 135 46.13 -1.91 4.03
N SER A 136 46.57 -3.13 4.32
CA SER A 136 47.81 -3.38 5.06
C SER A 136 48.75 -4.00 4.06
N LEU A 137 49.66 -3.19 3.51
CA LEU A 137 51.08 -3.47 3.28
C LEU A 137 51.75 -2.31 2.55
#